data_AF-A0A2D7REL0-F1
#
_entry.id   AF-A0A2D7REL0-F1
#
_cell.length_a   1.000
_cell.length_b   1.000
_cell.length_c   1.000
_cell.angle_alpha   90.00
_cell.angle_beta   90.00
_cell.angle_gamma   90.00
#
_symmetry.space_group_name_H-M   'P 1'
#
loop_
_entity.id
_entity.type
_entity.pdbx_description
1 polymer ?
#
loop_
_entity_poly.entity_id
_entity_poly.type
_entity_poly.pdbx_seq_one_letter_code
_entity_poly.pdbx_strand_id
1 'polypeptide(L)'
;MQQSFESIFYDARNSYKKKEQKMGKERKEKKKKHSEKNYNFKTSEIYARPVDGYKTVQFYSRSKSTDAKYLSTMQPYELYIDGRRYMSMEHYFQAQKYPADKRYLFEKNGKYKTPKEAKSAGSKTGMKKNGEVLNLKKWNGLCSEYTNEFLRVRVMKKAIWARFKQDKRFRDIICTPKTFFIHYEKKRGKFNPKKIPAWGSYKSKEGGWCGLNILGLLYLEIARFHDIPDWLEKDGKLNWKREVWVEGNAPFKPWRKGHPLIPHRAIVPRREWKYGGFVYVEEYKVCVDSSIILHC
;
A
#
# COMPACT_ATOMS: atom_id res chain seq x y z
N MET A 1 -39.50 -19.59 57.47
CA MET A 1 -38.27 -19.64 56.66
C MET A 1 -38.62 -19.44 55.17
N GLN A 2 -39.09 -18.25 54.82
CA GLN A 2 -39.23 -17.78 53.43
C GLN A 2 -38.44 -16.49 53.35
N GLN A 3 -37.10 -16.58 53.38
CA GLN A 3 -36.31 -15.51 52.80
C GLN A 3 -36.60 -15.57 51.31
N SER A 4 -37.32 -14.55 50.82
CA SER A 4 -37.91 -14.56 49.49
C SER A 4 -36.81 -14.68 48.43
N PHE A 5 -37.02 -15.60 47.48
CA PHE A 5 -36.16 -15.77 46.30
C PHE A 5 -35.86 -14.43 45.59
N GLU A 6 -36.76 -13.46 45.71
CA GLU A 6 -36.60 -12.09 45.19
C GLU A 6 -35.37 -11.36 45.77
N SER A 7 -35.04 -11.58 47.05
CA SER A 7 -33.86 -10.99 47.69
C SER A 7 -32.56 -11.45 47.02
N ILE A 8 -32.46 -12.77 46.76
CA ILE A 8 -31.27 -13.38 46.13
C ILE A 8 -31.10 -12.89 44.69
N PHE A 9 -32.20 -12.79 43.93
CA PHE A 9 -32.14 -12.28 42.55
C PHE A 9 -31.82 -10.78 42.50
N TYR A 10 -32.30 -9.99 43.46
CA TYR A 10 -32.01 -8.57 43.55
C TYR A 10 -30.52 -8.31 43.79
N ASP A 11 -29.91 -9.06 44.71
CA ASP A 11 -28.49 -8.94 45.03
C ASP A 11 -27.58 -9.41 43.87
N ALA A 12 -27.95 -10.50 43.19
CA ALA A 12 -27.23 -10.96 42.01
C ALA A 12 -27.25 -9.92 40.87
N ARG A 13 -28.40 -9.28 40.63
CA ARG A 13 -28.56 -8.27 39.57
C ARG A 13 -27.77 -6.99 39.87
N ASN A 14 -27.74 -6.58 41.14
CA ASN A 14 -26.95 -5.43 41.58
C ASN A 14 -25.43 -5.69 41.55
N SER A 15 -25.01 -6.91 41.89
CA SER A 15 -23.62 -7.35 41.77
C SER A 15 -23.15 -7.31 40.30
N TYR A 16 -23.97 -7.79 39.37
CA TYR A 16 -23.66 -7.78 37.94
C TYR A 16 -23.53 -6.36 37.37
N LYS A 17 -24.46 -5.46 37.70
CA LYS A 17 -24.41 -4.04 37.28
C LYS A 17 -23.17 -3.32 37.80
N LYS A 18 -22.76 -3.58 39.05
CA LYS A 18 -21.51 -3.02 39.62
C LYS A 18 -20.27 -3.52 38.88
N LYS A 19 -20.25 -4.81 38.49
CA LYS A 19 -19.14 -5.42 37.74
C LYS A 19 -19.01 -4.82 36.33
N GLU A 20 -20.11 -4.60 35.62
CA GLU A 20 -20.10 -3.96 34.30
C GLU A 20 -19.63 -2.51 34.35
N GLN A 21 -20.09 -1.72 35.33
CA GLN A 21 -19.63 -0.33 35.50
C GLN A 21 -18.14 -0.24 35.81
N LYS A 22 -17.61 -1.16 36.63
CA LYS A 22 -16.17 -1.24 36.94
C LYS A 22 -15.34 -1.59 35.69
N MET A 23 -15.76 -2.60 34.93
CA MET A 23 -15.09 -2.98 33.66
C MET A 23 -15.16 -1.85 32.60
N GLY A 24 -16.27 -1.11 32.55
CA GLY A 24 -16.43 0.04 31.66
C GLY A 24 -15.47 1.20 31.98
N LYS A 25 -15.29 1.51 33.28
CA LYS A 25 -14.33 2.52 33.74
C LYS A 25 -12.88 2.09 33.49
N GLU A 26 -12.50 0.85 33.80
CA GLU A 26 -11.16 0.32 33.56
C GLU A 26 -10.79 0.30 32.06
N ARG A 27 -11.75 -0.03 31.18
CA ARG A 27 -11.55 0.04 29.71
C ARG A 27 -11.36 1.48 29.23
N LYS A 28 -12.08 2.45 29.79
CA LYS A 28 -11.93 3.88 29.45
C LYS A 28 -10.59 4.43 29.94
N GLU A 29 -10.15 4.09 31.15
CA GLU A 29 -8.84 4.49 31.67
C GLU A 29 -7.67 3.83 30.94
N LYS A 30 -7.76 2.55 30.59
CA LYS A 30 -6.73 1.89 29.75
C LYS A 30 -6.66 2.53 28.37
N LYS A 31 -7.79 2.90 27.76
CA LYS A 31 -7.80 3.66 26.49
C LYS A 31 -7.16 5.05 26.64
N LYS A 32 -7.41 5.75 27.75
CA LYS A 32 -6.86 7.09 28.02
C LYS A 32 -5.35 7.06 28.30
N LYS A 33 -4.87 6.11 29.11
CA LYS A 33 -3.44 5.88 29.36
C LYS A 33 -2.67 5.43 28.09
N HIS A 34 -3.34 4.75 27.15
CA HIS A 34 -2.69 4.39 25.87
C HIS A 34 -2.67 5.55 24.86
N SER A 35 -3.57 6.54 24.98
CA SER A 35 -3.59 7.73 24.11
C SER A 35 -2.64 8.86 24.55
N GLU A 36 -2.14 8.84 25.79
CA GLU A 36 -1.35 9.95 26.37
C GLU A 36 0.16 9.68 26.51
N LYS A 37 0.68 8.54 26.03
CA LYS A 37 2.13 8.43 25.85
C LYS A 37 2.55 9.38 24.72
N ASN A 38 2.92 10.61 25.07
CA ASN A 38 3.64 11.56 24.24
C ASN A 38 5.02 10.96 23.91
N TYR A 39 5.08 10.19 22.83
CA TYR A 39 6.34 9.75 22.26
C TYR A 39 6.99 10.98 21.59
N ASN A 40 7.91 11.63 22.30
CA ASN A 40 8.84 12.60 21.74
C ASN A 40 9.79 11.87 20.77
N PHE A 41 9.35 11.65 19.54
CA PHE A 41 10.23 11.15 18.49
C PHE A 41 11.17 12.26 18.05
N LYS A 42 12.47 11.96 18.02
CA LYS A 42 13.41 12.76 17.23
C LYS A 42 13.08 12.50 15.76
N THR A 43 12.68 13.55 15.04
CA THR A 43 12.29 13.51 13.62
C THR A 43 13.27 12.74 12.75
N SER A 44 14.55 12.73 13.11
CA SER A 44 15.64 11.99 12.43
C SER A 44 15.42 10.47 12.27
N GLU A 45 14.57 9.84 13.09
CA GLU A 45 14.31 8.38 13.04
C GLU A 45 13.25 7.97 12.00
N ILE A 46 12.61 8.93 11.34
CA ILE A 46 11.48 8.70 10.42
C ILE A 46 11.93 8.65 8.95
N TYR A 47 13.19 8.98 8.67
CA TYR A 47 13.66 9.19 7.31
C TYR A 47 14.37 7.97 6.72
N ALA A 48 13.91 7.51 5.55
CA ALA A 48 14.67 6.55 4.76
C ALA A 48 15.96 7.18 4.24
N ARG A 49 17.06 6.41 4.30
CA ARG A 49 18.32 6.73 3.65
C ARG A 49 18.51 5.83 2.42
N PRO A 50 19.17 6.34 1.35
CA PRO A 50 19.65 5.49 0.27
C PRO A 50 20.47 4.31 0.80
N VAL A 51 20.45 3.21 0.06
CA VAL A 51 21.28 2.04 0.37
C VAL A 51 22.65 2.26 -0.23
N ASP A 52 23.70 2.06 0.56
CA ASP A 52 25.07 2.16 0.05
C ASP A 52 25.28 1.20 -1.12
N GLY A 53 25.91 1.70 -2.18
CA GLY A 53 26.14 0.97 -3.43
C GLY A 53 24.91 0.85 -4.36
N TYR A 54 23.77 1.45 -4.01
CA TYR A 54 22.58 1.51 -4.89
C TYR A 54 22.39 2.90 -5.49
N LYS A 55 22.12 2.94 -6.79
CA LYS A 55 21.65 4.15 -7.49
C LYS A 55 20.20 4.42 -7.08
N THR A 56 19.93 5.59 -6.53
CA THR A 56 18.55 6.04 -6.27
C THR A 56 17.98 6.75 -7.49
N VAL A 57 16.90 6.21 -8.06
CA VAL A 57 16.13 6.82 -9.15
C VAL A 57 14.88 7.45 -8.57
N GLN A 58 14.89 8.78 -8.49
CA GLN A 58 13.71 9.57 -8.13
C GLN A 58 12.84 9.79 -9.37
N PHE A 59 11.63 9.23 -9.38
CA PHE A 59 10.76 9.22 -10.56
C PHE A 59 9.40 9.89 -10.30
N TYR A 60 8.96 10.71 -11.26
CA TYR A 60 7.69 11.45 -11.25
C TYR A 60 7.45 12.07 -12.63
N SER A 61 6.19 12.44 -12.94
CA SER A 61 5.78 12.89 -14.28
C SER A 61 6.44 14.16 -14.81
N ARG A 62 7.11 14.92 -13.93
CA ARG A 62 7.84 16.15 -14.25
C ARG A 62 9.35 16.03 -14.00
N SER A 63 9.87 14.80 -13.91
CA SER A 63 11.30 14.58 -13.78
C SER A 63 12.04 15.12 -15.01
N LYS A 64 13.25 15.67 -14.77
CA LYS A 64 14.15 16.11 -15.85
C LYS A 64 14.81 14.92 -16.55
N SER A 65 15.02 13.82 -15.84
CA SER A 65 15.52 12.57 -16.44
C SER A 65 14.40 11.93 -17.26
N THR A 66 14.69 11.62 -18.51
CA THR A 66 13.77 10.98 -19.46
C THR A 66 13.26 9.65 -18.93
N ASP A 67 14.14 8.79 -18.43
CA ASP A 67 13.77 7.48 -17.87
C ASP A 67 12.98 7.62 -16.57
N ALA A 68 13.41 8.50 -15.67
CA ALA A 68 12.67 8.76 -14.44
C ALA A 68 11.28 9.40 -14.70
N LYS A 69 11.11 10.14 -15.79
CA LYS A 69 9.79 10.62 -16.22
C LYS A 69 8.95 9.46 -16.78
N TYR A 70 9.57 8.61 -17.60
CA TYR A 70 8.94 7.46 -18.25
C TYR A 70 8.39 6.44 -17.25
N LEU A 71 9.03 6.31 -16.09
CA LEU A 71 8.58 5.47 -14.97
C LEU A 71 7.29 5.95 -14.27
N SER A 72 6.77 7.15 -14.56
CA SER A 72 5.53 7.63 -13.94
C SER A 72 4.30 6.83 -14.38
N THR A 73 3.32 6.61 -13.50
CA THR A 73 1.98 6.08 -13.85
C THR A 73 1.22 6.95 -14.85
N MET A 74 1.62 8.23 -14.94
CA MET A 74 1.06 9.23 -15.84
C MET A 74 1.70 9.20 -17.22
N GLN A 75 2.76 8.41 -17.44
CA GLN A 75 3.36 8.25 -18.76
C GLN A 75 2.34 7.57 -19.69
N PRO A 76 1.96 8.19 -20.81
CA PRO A 76 1.13 7.53 -21.81
C PRO A 76 1.86 6.31 -22.35
N TYR A 77 1.19 5.17 -22.23
CA TYR A 77 1.57 3.89 -22.82
C TYR A 77 0.31 3.05 -22.86
N GLU A 78 -0.03 2.54 -24.03
CA GLU A 78 -1.24 1.75 -24.17
C GLU A 78 -1.06 0.36 -23.56
N LEU A 79 -1.96 -0.01 -22.66
CA LEU A 79 -1.93 -1.28 -21.92
C LEU A 79 -3.17 -2.10 -22.25
N TYR A 80 -2.96 -3.38 -22.51
CA TYR A 80 -4.02 -4.38 -22.60
C TYR A 80 -4.13 -5.16 -21.28
N ILE A 81 -5.25 -5.02 -20.57
CA ILE A 81 -5.49 -5.63 -19.26
C ILE A 81 -6.92 -6.17 -19.23
N ASP A 82 -7.09 -7.46 -18.95
CA ASP A 82 -8.40 -8.12 -18.83
C ASP A 82 -9.32 -7.89 -20.05
N GLY A 83 -8.77 -8.00 -21.25
CA GLY A 83 -9.53 -7.80 -22.49
C GLY A 83 -9.78 -6.34 -22.87
N ARG A 84 -9.29 -5.37 -22.07
CA ARG A 84 -9.58 -3.94 -22.23
C ARG A 84 -8.30 -3.14 -22.48
N ARG A 85 -8.42 -2.07 -23.26
CA ARG A 85 -7.30 -1.17 -23.61
C ARG A 85 -7.36 0.10 -22.76
N TYR A 86 -6.25 0.45 -22.13
CA TYR A 86 -6.09 1.64 -21.28
C TYR A 86 -4.91 2.48 -21.76
N MET A 87 -5.03 3.82 -21.78
CA MET A 87 -3.96 4.70 -22.31
C MET A 87 -2.78 4.93 -21.34
N SER A 88 -2.90 4.47 -20.09
CA SER A 88 -1.81 4.44 -19.12
C SER A 88 -2.19 3.57 -17.91
N MET A 89 -1.20 3.29 -17.04
CA MET A 89 -1.46 2.67 -15.72
C MET A 89 -2.45 3.48 -14.88
N GLU A 90 -2.41 4.82 -14.97
CA GLU A 90 -3.35 5.70 -14.27
C GLU A 90 -4.80 5.46 -14.73
N HIS A 91 -5.04 5.27 -16.03
CA HIS A 91 -6.40 5.00 -16.53
C HIS A 91 -6.97 3.73 -15.92
N TYR A 92 -6.20 2.64 -15.97
CA TYR A 92 -6.61 1.37 -15.34
C TYR A 92 -6.86 1.55 -13.84
N PHE A 93 -5.92 2.18 -13.12
CA PHE A 93 -6.02 2.37 -11.67
C PHE A 93 -7.26 3.17 -11.26
N GLN A 94 -7.59 4.24 -12.01
CA GLN A 94 -8.77 5.06 -11.72
C GLN A 94 -10.07 4.36 -12.13
N ALA A 95 -10.07 3.57 -13.21
CA ALA A 95 -11.21 2.76 -13.63
C ALA A 95 -11.67 1.80 -12.52
N GLN A 96 -10.75 1.17 -11.81
CA GLN A 96 -11.08 0.21 -10.75
C GLN A 96 -11.74 0.83 -9.51
N LYS A 97 -11.79 2.16 -9.41
CA LYS A 97 -12.58 2.86 -8.38
C LYS A 97 -14.06 2.93 -8.72
N TYR A 98 -14.41 2.76 -9.99
CA TYR A 98 -15.78 2.83 -10.49
C TYR A 98 -16.44 1.45 -10.50
N PRO A 99 -17.79 1.39 -10.42
CA PRO A 99 -18.57 0.22 -10.77
C PRO A 99 -18.20 -0.34 -12.15
N ALA A 100 -18.34 -1.66 -12.32
CA ALA A 100 -17.86 -2.37 -13.51
C ALA A 100 -18.46 -1.83 -14.82
N ASP A 101 -19.75 -1.52 -14.79
CA ASP A 101 -20.54 -0.94 -15.89
C ASP A 101 -20.08 0.48 -16.28
N LYS A 102 -19.32 1.19 -15.45
CA LYS A 102 -18.78 2.54 -15.74
C LYS A 102 -17.29 2.59 -16.05
N ARG A 103 -16.59 1.45 -16.02
CA ARG A 103 -15.14 1.41 -16.28
C ARG A 103 -14.76 1.81 -17.70
N TYR A 104 -15.69 1.64 -18.66
CA TYR A 104 -15.50 2.03 -20.07
C TYR A 104 -15.13 3.51 -20.24
N LEU A 105 -15.48 4.38 -19.29
CA LEU A 105 -15.13 5.80 -19.30
C LEU A 105 -13.62 6.06 -19.33
N PHE A 106 -12.82 5.10 -18.84
CA PHE A 106 -11.36 5.19 -18.71
C PHE A 106 -10.60 4.38 -19.77
N GLU A 107 -11.31 3.62 -20.60
CA GLU A 107 -10.70 2.83 -21.67
C GLU A 107 -10.21 3.74 -22.81
N LYS A 108 -9.41 3.20 -23.73
CA LYS A 108 -8.82 3.94 -24.87
C LYS A 108 -9.84 4.79 -25.63
N ASN A 109 -11.02 4.24 -25.88
CA ASN A 109 -12.10 4.91 -26.60
C ASN A 109 -13.08 5.65 -25.66
N GLY A 110 -12.86 5.59 -24.35
CA GLY A 110 -13.70 6.21 -23.32
C GLY A 110 -13.62 7.73 -23.24
N LYS A 111 -14.28 8.30 -22.24
CA LYS A 111 -14.40 9.75 -22.03
C LYS A 111 -13.07 10.42 -21.65
N TYR A 112 -12.23 9.77 -20.86
CA TYR A 112 -10.97 10.35 -20.37
C TYR A 112 -9.82 9.94 -21.27
N LYS A 113 -9.27 10.89 -22.03
CA LYS A 113 -8.26 10.64 -23.05
C LYS A 113 -6.84 10.77 -22.52
N THR A 114 -6.66 11.59 -21.48
CA THR A 114 -5.34 11.82 -20.89
C THR A 114 -5.22 11.24 -19.47
N PRO A 115 -4.01 10.83 -19.04
CA PRO A 115 -3.80 10.37 -17.66
C PRO A 115 -4.19 11.43 -16.61
N LYS A 116 -4.08 12.72 -16.96
CA LYS A 116 -4.47 13.83 -16.09
C LYS A 116 -5.99 13.90 -15.91
N GLU A 117 -6.76 13.69 -16.97
CA GLU A 117 -8.22 13.60 -16.91
C GLU A 117 -8.66 12.39 -16.11
N ALA A 118 -8.09 11.20 -16.39
CA ALA A 118 -8.38 9.99 -15.64
C ALA A 118 -8.13 10.17 -14.14
N LYS A 119 -6.98 10.73 -13.76
CA LYS A 119 -6.65 11.07 -12.37
C LYS A 119 -7.68 12.00 -11.73
N SER A 120 -8.12 13.01 -12.48
CA SER A 120 -9.09 13.99 -12.01
C SER A 120 -10.47 13.36 -11.83
N ALA A 121 -10.88 12.50 -12.75
CA ALA A 121 -12.13 11.77 -12.72
C ALA A 121 -12.22 10.75 -11.57
N GLY A 122 -11.12 10.08 -11.22
CA GLY A 122 -11.09 9.15 -10.08
C GLY A 122 -10.84 9.82 -8.71
N SER A 123 -10.89 11.15 -8.63
CA SER A 123 -10.93 11.90 -7.37
C SER A 123 -12.34 11.92 -6.77
N LYS A 124 -12.48 12.27 -5.48
CA LYS A 124 -13.81 12.41 -4.82
C LYS A 124 -14.74 13.34 -5.61
N THR A 125 -14.23 14.49 -6.04
CA THR A 125 -14.99 15.47 -6.83
C THR A 125 -15.26 14.96 -8.24
N GLY A 126 -14.29 14.29 -8.86
CA GLY A 126 -14.45 13.69 -10.19
C GLY A 126 -15.54 12.62 -10.22
N MET A 127 -15.54 11.71 -9.24
CA MET A 127 -16.57 10.67 -9.13
C MET A 127 -17.95 11.26 -8.94
N LYS A 128 -18.10 12.27 -8.06
CA LYS A 128 -19.38 12.97 -7.87
C LYS A 128 -19.93 13.55 -9.18
N LYS A 129 -19.06 14.12 -10.04
CA LYS A 129 -19.45 14.66 -11.35
C LYS A 129 -19.93 13.60 -12.34
N ASN A 130 -19.62 12.33 -12.13
CA ASN A 130 -20.10 11.20 -12.93
C ASN A 130 -21.21 10.39 -12.24
N GLY A 131 -21.84 10.97 -11.21
CA GLY A 131 -22.90 10.31 -10.45
C GLY A 131 -22.40 9.18 -9.55
N GLU A 132 -21.13 9.18 -9.17
CA GLU A 132 -20.50 8.13 -8.37
C GLU A 132 -19.96 8.62 -7.03
N VAL A 133 -19.84 7.71 -6.06
CA VAL A 133 -19.29 7.99 -4.74
C VAL A 133 -18.04 7.16 -4.48
N LEU A 134 -16.92 7.82 -4.18
CA LEU A 134 -15.68 7.12 -3.84
C LEU A 134 -15.80 6.39 -2.50
N ASN A 135 -15.92 5.06 -2.55
CA ASN A 135 -15.89 4.22 -1.36
C ASN A 135 -14.44 4.01 -0.88
N LEU A 136 -13.94 4.95 -0.09
CA LEU A 136 -12.58 4.91 0.47
C LEU A 136 -12.33 3.70 1.38
N LYS A 137 -13.36 3.19 2.08
CA LYS A 137 -13.23 2.03 2.97
C LYS A 137 -12.95 0.76 2.16
N LYS A 138 -13.68 0.55 1.07
CA LYS A 138 -13.43 -0.55 0.12
C LYS A 138 -12.10 -0.36 -0.61
N TRP A 139 -11.86 0.83 -1.15
CA TRP A 139 -10.68 1.10 -1.97
C TRP A 139 -9.36 0.95 -1.21
N ASN A 140 -9.31 1.42 0.04
CA ASN A 140 -8.16 1.26 0.92
C ASN A 140 -8.28 0.03 1.82
N GLY A 141 -9.25 -0.85 1.58
CA GLY A 141 -9.46 -2.07 2.34
C GLY A 141 -8.79 -3.27 1.69
N LEU A 142 -8.95 -4.42 2.33
CA LEU A 142 -8.50 -5.71 1.82
C LEU A 142 -9.34 -6.11 0.61
N CYS A 143 -8.71 -6.80 -0.34
CA CYS A 143 -9.41 -7.41 -1.46
C CYS A 143 -10.27 -8.58 -0.95
N SER A 144 -11.53 -8.64 -1.38
CA SER A 144 -12.44 -9.72 -0.96
C SER A 144 -12.00 -11.09 -1.44
N GLU A 145 -11.40 -11.15 -2.64
CA GLU A 145 -10.87 -12.38 -3.22
C GLU A 145 -9.51 -12.77 -2.64
N TYR A 146 -8.76 -11.79 -2.12
CA TYR A 146 -7.39 -11.95 -1.62
C TYR A 146 -7.26 -11.16 -0.32
N THR A 147 -7.69 -11.80 0.78
CA THR A 147 -7.85 -11.15 2.10
C THR A 147 -6.54 -10.65 2.70
N ASN A 148 -5.39 -11.01 2.14
CA ASN A 148 -4.09 -10.58 2.62
C ASN A 148 -3.48 -9.42 1.80
N GLU A 149 -4.26 -8.80 0.91
CA GLU A 149 -3.80 -7.72 0.03
C GLU A 149 -4.74 -6.52 0.03
N PHE A 150 -4.18 -5.32 -0.09
CA PHE A 150 -4.99 -4.12 -0.26
C PHE A 150 -5.47 -3.97 -1.70
N LEU A 151 -6.76 -3.71 -1.90
CA LEU A 151 -7.37 -3.61 -3.24
C LEU A 151 -6.60 -2.63 -4.14
N ARG A 152 -6.29 -1.42 -3.64
CA ARG A 152 -5.52 -0.42 -4.41
C ARG A 152 -4.11 -0.89 -4.78
N VAL A 153 -3.43 -1.62 -3.91
CA VAL A 153 -2.07 -2.13 -4.13
C VAL A 153 -2.14 -3.19 -5.22
N ARG A 154 -3.10 -4.11 -5.12
CA ARG A 154 -3.36 -5.14 -6.10
C ARG A 154 -3.64 -4.58 -7.49
N VAL A 155 -4.54 -3.60 -7.58
CA VAL A 155 -4.84 -2.92 -8.84
C VAL A 155 -3.60 -2.27 -9.45
N MET A 156 -2.80 -1.55 -8.65
CA MET A 156 -1.58 -0.92 -9.18
C MET A 156 -0.57 -1.96 -9.62
N LYS A 157 -0.31 -2.99 -8.81
CA LYS A 157 0.63 -4.07 -9.13
C LYS A 157 0.23 -4.80 -10.43
N LYS A 158 -1.07 -5.03 -10.67
CA LYS A 158 -1.58 -5.55 -11.95
C LYS A 158 -1.24 -4.64 -13.13
N ALA A 159 -1.44 -3.33 -12.96
CA ALA A 159 -1.12 -2.35 -14.00
C ALA A 159 0.38 -2.33 -14.33
N ILE A 160 1.23 -2.40 -13.30
CA ILE A 160 2.69 -2.41 -13.45
C ILE A 160 3.11 -3.70 -14.15
N TRP A 161 2.56 -4.85 -13.75
CA TRP A 161 2.86 -6.12 -14.38
C TRP A 161 2.47 -6.15 -15.86
N ALA A 162 1.28 -5.65 -16.20
CA ALA A 162 0.87 -5.50 -17.60
C ALA A 162 1.87 -4.63 -18.38
N ARG A 163 2.27 -3.49 -17.81
CA ARG A 163 3.28 -2.62 -18.44
C ARG A 163 4.63 -3.30 -18.56
N PHE A 164 5.09 -4.02 -17.54
CA PHE A 164 6.33 -4.75 -17.56
C PHE A 164 6.40 -5.77 -18.71
N LYS A 165 5.30 -6.50 -18.94
CA LYS A 165 5.22 -7.46 -20.05
C LYS A 165 5.22 -6.76 -21.41
N GLN A 166 4.48 -5.67 -21.53
CA GLN A 166 4.17 -5.04 -22.83
C GLN A 166 5.18 -3.95 -23.25
N ASP A 167 5.84 -3.26 -22.31
CA ASP A 167 6.71 -2.10 -22.54
C ASP A 167 8.18 -2.47 -22.24
N LYS A 168 8.92 -2.86 -23.30
CA LYS A 168 10.33 -3.26 -23.17
C LYS A 168 11.18 -2.18 -22.49
N ARG A 169 10.99 -0.90 -22.86
CA ARG A 169 11.75 0.21 -22.27
C ARG A 169 11.49 0.33 -20.77
N PHE A 170 10.23 0.22 -20.35
CA PHE A 170 9.89 0.25 -18.93
C PHE A 170 10.55 -0.90 -18.17
N ARG A 171 10.49 -2.12 -18.73
CA ARG A 171 11.15 -3.30 -18.17
C ARG A 171 12.65 -3.11 -18.02
N ASP A 172 13.34 -2.65 -19.07
CA ASP A 172 14.78 -2.42 -19.05
C ASP A 172 15.17 -1.42 -17.95
N ILE A 173 14.42 -0.32 -17.81
CA ILE A 173 14.68 0.68 -16.76
C ILE A 173 14.51 0.06 -15.37
N ILE A 174 13.39 -0.63 -15.09
CA ILE A 174 13.15 -1.14 -13.73
C ILE A 174 14.06 -2.31 -13.34
N CYS A 175 14.54 -3.09 -14.32
CA CYS A 175 15.48 -4.19 -14.10
C CYS A 175 16.93 -3.73 -13.96
N THR A 176 17.23 -2.43 -14.00
CA THR A 176 18.59 -1.92 -13.82
C THR A 176 19.20 -2.45 -12.51
N PRO A 177 20.38 -3.10 -12.56
CA PRO A 177 21.04 -3.62 -11.36
C PRO A 177 21.30 -2.53 -10.32
N LYS A 178 21.33 -2.91 -9.04
CA LYS A 178 21.64 -2.02 -7.91
C LYS A 178 20.89 -0.69 -7.96
N THR A 179 19.62 -0.71 -8.35
CA THR A 179 18.77 0.48 -8.43
C THR A 179 17.68 0.44 -7.37
N PHE A 180 17.41 1.59 -6.75
CA PHE A 180 16.34 1.82 -5.79
C PHE A 180 15.41 2.91 -6.34
N PHE A 181 14.10 2.65 -6.38
CA PHE A 181 13.12 3.56 -6.99
C PHE A 181 12.38 4.36 -5.92
N ILE A 182 12.34 5.68 -6.07
CA ILE A 182 11.57 6.58 -5.20
C ILE A 182 10.56 7.36 -6.03
N HIS A 183 9.28 7.09 -5.81
CA HIS A 183 8.24 7.89 -6.41
C HIS A 183 8.20 9.24 -5.69
N TYR A 184 8.53 10.33 -6.37
CA TYR A 184 8.46 11.65 -5.73
C TYR A 184 7.02 12.16 -5.67
N GLU A 185 6.57 12.45 -4.45
CA GLU A 185 5.35 13.22 -4.19
C GLU A 185 5.71 14.55 -3.55
N LYS A 186 5.06 15.65 -3.96
CA LYS A 186 5.28 16.95 -3.32
C LYS A 186 4.66 16.94 -1.92
N LYS A 187 5.40 17.38 -0.90
CA LYS A 187 4.89 17.60 0.46
C LYS A 187 3.68 18.55 0.43
N ARG A 188 2.59 18.17 1.09
CA ARG A 188 1.38 18.99 1.26
C ARG A 188 1.22 19.37 2.73
N GLY A 189 1.52 20.62 3.06
CA GLY A 189 1.40 21.14 4.43
C GLY A 189 2.47 20.65 5.40
N LYS A 190 2.21 20.82 6.70
CA LYS A 190 3.08 20.34 7.79
C LYS A 190 3.08 18.80 7.84
N PHE A 191 4.15 18.21 8.37
CA PHE A 191 4.21 16.75 8.58
C PHE A 191 3.02 16.33 9.44
N ASN A 192 2.29 15.31 8.99
CA ASN A 192 1.21 14.72 9.75
C ASN A 192 1.29 13.21 9.58
N PRO A 193 1.54 12.46 10.68
CA PRO A 193 1.70 11.01 10.63
C PRO A 193 0.44 10.29 10.14
N LYS A 194 -0.73 10.93 10.24
CA LYS A 194 -2.01 10.42 9.73
C LYS A 194 -2.24 10.70 8.23
N LYS A 195 -1.37 11.49 7.59
CA LYS A 195 -1.50 11.92 6.17
C LYS A 195 -0.20 11.72 5.39
N ILE A 196 0.52 10.64 5.70
CA ILE A 196 1.75 10.30 5.00
C ILE A 196 1.41 9.88 3.56
N PRO A 197 2.15 10.37 2.54
CA PRO A 197 1.97 9.92 1.17
C PRO A 197 2.17 8.41 1.07
N ALA A 198 1.19 7.71 0.50
CA ALA A 198 1.24 6.26 0.42
C ALA A 198 2.04 5.78 -0.81
N TRP A 199 1.84 6.40 -1.96
CA TRP A 199 2.42 5.89 -3.20
C TRP A 199 3.87 6.31 -3.39
N GLY A 200 4.25 7.47 -2.89
CA GLY A 200 5.60 8.02 -2.99
C GLY A 200 6.12 8.60 -1.69
N SER A 201 7.17 9.40 -1.84
CA SER A 201 7.88 10.08 -0.76
C SER A 201 8.33 11.48 -1.17
N TYR A 202 8.60 12.32 -0.17
CA TYR A 202 9.22 13.63 -0.33
C TYR A 202 10.51 13.72 0.47
N LYS A 203 11.43 14.59 0.03
CA LYS A 203 12.66 14.89 0.76
C LYS A 203 12.33 15.75 1.99
N SER A 204 12.78 15.35 3.17
CA SER A 204 12.61 16.12 4.40
C SER A 204 13.62 17.28 4.48
N LYS A 205 13.43 18.20 5.44
CA LYS A 205 14.41 19.27 5.68
C LYS A 205 15.63 18.74 6.43
N GLU A 206 15.41 17.74 7.25
CA GLU A 206 16.38 17.09 8.13
C GLU A 206 17.22 16.03 7.40
N GLY A 207 16.97 15.83 6.10
CA GLY A 207 17.63 14.81 5.28
C GLY A 207 16.85 13.50 5.21
N GLY A 208 16.99 12.81 4.08
CA GLY A 208 16.27 11.55 3.79
C GLY A 208 14.84 11.75 3.27
N TRP A 209 14.08 10.66 3.26
CA TRP A 209 12.77 10.57 2.59
C TRP A 209 11.63 10.26 3.55
N CYS A 210 10.50 10.96 3.39
CA CYS A 210 9.24 10.72 4.09
C CYS A 210 8.15 10.24 3.14
N GLY A 211 7.47 9.14 3.48
CA GLY A 211 6.44 8.54 2.64
C GLY A 211 6.60 7.03 2.60
N LEU A 212 5.53 6.32 2.27
CA LEU A 212 5.57 4.86 2.25
C LEU A 212 6.22 4.33 0.96
N ASN A 213 6.31 5.16 -0.08
CA ASN A 213 6.93 4.82 -1.36
C ASN A 213 6.39 3.53 -2.03
N ILE A 214 5.13 3.14 -1.79
CA ILE A 214 4.59 1.86 -2.25
C ILE A 214 4.86 1.62 -3.73
N LEU A 215 4.73 2.64 -4.58
CA LEU A 215 4.95 2.47 -6.03
C LEU A 215 6.39 2.08 -6.37
N GLY A 216 7.38 2.75 -5.75
CA GLY A 216 8.79 2.42 -5.96
C GLY A 216 9.13 1.01 -5.45
N LEU A 217 8.47 0.58 -4.37
CA LEU A 217 8.64 -0.76 -3.82
C LEU A 217 8.05 -1.84 -4.73
N LEU A 218 6.86 -1.61 -5.30
CA LEU A 218 6.27 -2.52 -6.28
C LEU A 218 7.14 -2.67 -7.53
N TYR A 219 7.85 -1.62 -7.96
CA TYR A 219 8.78 -1.71 -9.10
C TYR A 219 9.97 -2.60 -8.76
N LEU A 220 10.52 -2.48 -7.55
CA LEU A 220 11.60 -3.34 -7.09
C LEU A 220 11.14 -4.78 -6.99
N GLU A 221 9.98 -5.02 -6.41
CA GLU A 221 9.41 -6.35 -6.26
C GLU A 221 9.27 -7.05 -7.62
N ILE A 222 8.60 -6.41 -8.58
CA ILE A 222 8.46 -6.95 -9.93
C ILE A 222 9.83 -7.17 -10.58
N ALA A 223 10.72 -6.19 -10.52
CA ALA A 223 12.05 -6.32 -11.13
C ALA A 223 12.87 -7.49 -10.55
N ARG A 224 12.66 -7.86 -9.29
CA ARG A 224 13.47 -8.90 -8.59
C ARG A 224 12.91 -10.29 -8.69
N PHE A 225 11.62 -10.43 -8.94
CA PHE A 225 10.93 -11.72 -8.82
C PHE A 225 10.17 -12.12 -10.09
N HIS A 226 10.14 -11.27 -11.13
CA HIS A 226 9.40 -11.54 -12.38
C HIS A 226 9.77 -12.86 -13.09
N ASP A 227 10.95 -13.40 -12.82
CA ASP A 227 11.49 -14.64 -13.37
C ASP A 227 11.12 -15.88 -12.55
N ILE A 228 10.55 -15.70 -11.36
CA ILE A 228 10.05 -16.81 -10.54
C ILE A 228 8.77 -17.36 -11.19
N PRO A 229 8.76 -18.65 -11.61
CA PRO A 229 7.58 -19.27 -12.21
C PRO A 229 6.36 -19.14 -11.29
N ASP A 230 5.20 -18.88 -11.89
CA ASP A 230 3.92 -18.76 -11.21
C ASP A 230 3.82 -17.67 -10.11
N TRP A 231 4.86 -16.88 -9.82
CA TRP A 231 4.83 -15.94 -8.69
C TRP A 231 3.90 -14.74 -8.92
N LEU A 232 3.88 -14.16 -10.12
CA LEU A 232 2.94 -13.08 -10.47
C LEU A 232 1.76 -13.55 -11.29
N GLU A 233 1.92 -14.62 -12.07
CA GLU A 233 0.92 -15.04 -13.03
C GLU A 233 1.01 -16.55 -13.23
N LYS A 234 -0.14 -17.20 -13.14
CA LYS A 234 -0.35 -18.62 -13.42
C LYS A 234 -1.59 -18.74 -14.29
N ASP A 235 -1.49 -19.49 -15.37
CA ASP A 235 -2.60 -19.71 -16.32
C ASP A 235 -3.19 -18.41 -16.87
N GLY A 236 -2.34 -17.40 -17.15
CA GLY A 236 -2.77 -16.10 -17.67
C GLY A 236 -3.50 -15.22 -16.65
N LYS A 237 -3.63 -15.68 -15.40
CA LYS A 237 -4.27 -14.97 -14.30
C LYS A 237 -3.22 -14.60 -13.26
N LEU A 238 -3.43 -13.47 -12.59
CA LEU A 238 -2.55 -13.07 -11.49
C LEU A 238 -2.55 -14.14 -10.39
N ASN A 239 -1.41 -14.79 -10.15
CA ASN A 239 -1.29 -15.89 -9.19
C ASN A 239 -0.59 -15.47 -7.93
N TRP A 240 -1.35 -14.95 -6.98
CA TRP A 240 -0.78 -14.28 -5.81
C TRP A 240 -1.13 -15.04 -4.53
N LYS A 241 -1.08 -16.38 -4.61
CA LYS A 241 -1.26 -17.23 -3.44
C LYS A 241 0.05 -17.34 -2.67
N ARG A 242 -0.03 -17.23 -1.34
CA ARG A 242 1.10 -17.42 -0.41
C ARG A 242 1.68 -18.85 -0.48
N GLU A 243 0.87 -19.79 -0.93
CA GLU A 243 1.16 -21.23 -1.07
C GLU A 243 2.24 -21.53 -2.14
N VAL A 244 2.63 -20.56 -2.98
CA VAL A 244 3.73 -20.73 -3.96
C VAL A 244 5.10 -20.92 -3.28
N TRP A 245 5.21 -20.60 -1.98
CA TRP A 245 6.43 -20.74 -1.20
C TRP A 245 6.41 -22.03 -0.38
N VAL A 246 7.19 -23.03 -0.79
CA VAL A 246 7.39 -24.25 0.01
C VAL A 246 8.23 -23.92 1.24
N GLU A 247 7.84 -24.41 2.42
CA GLU A 247 8.61 -24.28 3.65
C GLU A 247 10.02 -24.88 3.44
N GLY A 248 11.08 -24.10 3.67
CA GLY A 248 12.47 -24.48 3.31
C GLY A 248 12.96 -24.00 1.94
N ASN A 249 12.04 -23.70 1.00
CA ASN A 249 12.31 -22.95 -0.23
C ASN A 249 12.00 -21.46 -0.06
N ALA A 250 12.11 -20.92 1.17
CA ALA A 250 12.26 -19.49 1.29
C ALA A 250 13.44 -19.13 0.37
N PRO A 251 13.26 -18.34 -0.71
CA PRO A 251 14.38 -17.97 -1.57
C PRO A 251 15.43 -17.14 -0.81
N PHE A 252 15.14 -16.87 0.46
CA PHE A 252 15.94 -16.18 1.44
C PHE A 252 16.71 -17.19 2.30
N LYS A 253 17.94 -17.53 1.89
CA LYS A 253 18.98 -17.72 2.91
C LYS A 253 18.98 -16.46 3.80
N PRO A 254 19.14 -16.59 5.13
CA PRO A 254 19.14 -15.44 6.05
C PRO A 254 20.01 -14.31 5.47
N TRP A 255 19.34 -13.18 5.23
CA TRP A 255 19.78 -12.09 4.37
C TRP A 255 21.22 -11.62 4.64
N ARG A 256 22.03 -11.49 3.58
CA ARG A 256 23.32 -10.80 3.67
C ARG A 256 23.08 -9.31 3.97
N LYS A 257 23.84 -8.74 4.91
CA LYS A 257 23.90 -7.28 5.17
C LYS A 257 23.98 -6.53 3.83
N GLY A 258 23.08 -5.57 3.59
CA GLY A 258 23.10 -4.69 2.40
C GLY A 258 22.02 -4.94 1.33
N HIS A 259 21.09 -5.87 1.53
CA HIS A 259 19.99 -6.09 0.57
C HIS A 259 19.01 -4.89 0.54
N PRO A 260 18.59 -4.37 -0.63
CA PRO A 260 17.77 -3.15 -0.79
C PRO A 260 16.31 -3.29 -0.36
N LEU A 261 15.96 -4.45 0.20
CA LEU A 261 14.67 -4.74 0.81
C LEU A 261 14.73 -4.64 2.37
N ILE A 262 15.94 -4.65 2.96
CA ILE A 262 16.24 -4.24 4.35
C ILE A 262 15.89 -2.76 4.66
N PRO A 263 16.03 -1.78 3.73
CA PRO A 263 15.72 -0.37 3.97
C PRO A 263 14.26 -0.12 4.30
N HIS A 264 13.34 -1.03 3.99
CA HIS A 264 11.92 -0.90 4.32
C HIS A 264 11.69 -0.73 5.83
N ARG A 265 12.54 -1.34 6.66
CA ARG A 265 12.56 -1.12 8.11
C ARG A 265 13.01 0.29 8.51
N ALA A 266 13.72 0.99 7.63
CA ALA A 266 14.24 2.34 7.83
C ALA A 266 13.36 3.45 7.21
N ILE A 267 12.29 3.11 6.45
CA ILE A 267 11.48 4.10 5.72
C ILE A 267 10.26 4.58 6.51
N VAL A 268 9.72 3.75 7.40
CA VAL A 268 8.46 4.04 8.08
C VAL A 268 8.55 3.60 9.55
N PRO A 269 8.30 4.48 10.53
CA PRO A 269 8.22 4.10 11.93
C PRO A 269 7.20 2.98 12.17
N ARG A 270 7.55 2.00 13.01
CA ARG A 270 6.77 0.76 13.28
C ARG A 270 5.27 0.94 13.54
N ARG A 271 4.83 2.12 13.99
CA ARG A 271 3.42 2.40 14.36
C ARG A 271 2.58 3.02 13.24
N GLU A 272 3.21 3.51 12.18
CA GLU A 272 2.53 4.07 11.01
C GLU A 272 2.26 2.99 9.94
N TRP A 273 2.88 1.83 10.11
CA TRP A 273 2.70 0.59 9.37
C TRP A 273 1.21 0.23 9.16
N LYS A 274 0.37 0.33 10.19
CA LYS A 274 -1.08 0.09 10.05
C LYS A 274 -1.80 0.98 9.02
N TYR A 275 -1.25 2.16 8.71
CA TYR A 275 -1.84 3.10 7.74
C TYR A 275 -1.31 2.87 6.32
N GLY A 276 -0.19 2.16 6.19
CA GLY A 276 0.39 1.75 4.92
C GLY A 276 -0.09 0.41 4.38
N GLY A 277 -0.92 -0.29 5.16
CA GLY A 277 -1.36 -1.64 4.86
C GLY A 277 -0.50 -2.72 5.52
N PHE A 278 0.41 -2.35 6.40
CA PHE A 278 1.32 -3.33 6.96
C PHE A 278 0.62 -4.19 8.02
N VAL A 279 0.77 -5.51 7.93
CA VAL A 279 0.19 -6.49 8.87
C VAL A 279 1.29 -7.05 9.78
N TYR A 280 1.00 -7.10 11.08
CA TYR A 280 1.83 -7.79 12.07
C TYR A 280 1.36 -9.25 12.15
N VAL A 281 2.27 -10.21 11.94
CA VAL A 281 2.02 -11.64 12.12
C VAL A 281 3.00 -12.10 13.20
N GLU A 282 2.54 -12.79 14.24
CA GLU A 282 3.37 -13.08 15.44
C GLU A 282 4.68 -13.83 15.11
N GLU A 283 4.69 -14.63 14.05
CA GLU A 283 5.88 -15.36 13.58
C GLU A 283 6.83 -14.55 12.69
N TYR A 284 6.39 -13.45 12.07
CA TYR A 284 7.16 -12.71 11.05
C TYR A 284 7.15 -11.20 11.31
N LYS A 285 8.34 -10.58 11.36
CA LYS A 285 8.47 -9.14 11.62
C LYS A 285 7.93 -8.29 10.46
N VAL A 286 6.65 -7.93 10.53
CA VAL A 286 5.86 -6.91 9.78
C VAL A 286 6.13 -6.69 8.29
N CYS A 287 5.06 -6.82 7.51
CA CYS A 287 5.06 -6.73 6.07
C CYS A 287 4.08 -5.68 5.54
N VAL A 288 4.39 -4.92 4.48
CA VAL A 288 3.54 -3.86 3.84
C VAL A 288 2.23 -4.43 3.29
N ASP A 289 2.27 -5.68 2.83
CA ASP A 289 1.22 -6.45 2.16
C ASP A 289 1.78 -7.89 2.02
N SER A 290 0.99 -8.95 2.16
CA SER A 290 1.53 -10.32 2.01
C SER A 290 2.06 -10.64 0.59
N SER A 291 1.75 -9.81 -0.40
CA SER A 291 2.34 -9.89 -1.73
C SER A 291 3.66 -9.10 -1.82
N ILE A 292 3.84 -8.07 -0.99
CA ILE A 292 5.13 -7.38 -0.74
C ILE A 292 5.86 -8.13 0.39
N ILE A 293 5.83 -9.48 0.39
CA ILE A 293 6.59 -10.26 1.37
C ILE A 293 8.08 -10.05 1.12
N LEU A 294 8.65 -9.22 1.97
CA LEU A 294 10.06 -9.18 2.27
C LEU A 294 10.19 -9.92 3.59
N HIS A 295 10.47 -11.22 3.51
CA HIS A 295 10.68 -12.05 4.69
C HIS A 295 11.69 -11.38 5.62
N CYS A 296 11.39 -11.35 6.92
CA CYS A 296 11.99 -10.44 7.89
C CYS A 296 12.24 -11.15 9.21
#